data_AF-A0A4Z2CYZ1-F1
#
_entry.id   AF-A0A4Z2CYZ1-F1
#
_cell.length_a   1.000
_cell.length_b   1.000
_cell.length_c   1.000
_cell.angle_alpha   90.00
_cell.angle_beta   90.00
_cell.angle_gamma   90.00
#
_symmetry.space_group_name_H-M   'P 1'
#
loop_
_entity.id
_entity.type
_entity.pdbx_description
1 polymer ?
#
loop_
_entity_poly.entity_id
_entity_poly.type
_entity_poly.pdbx_seq_one_letter_code
_entity_poly.pdbx_strand_id
1 'polypeptide(L)'
;MSSFIGTDWTLSLLHSGSYLNIDDILASNERTSCRIRVPLPSLAPLLLSDIKDKAFSGGTNDGCRASDDVPAGKRIELPVWLAIAVGSGRRQILNIDLPPIYRDAFTEVFEADPCVVDLKRKGSMYYMLLCNLLTSGHAKVPQIVATGTKVFQVSYLI
;
A
#
# COMPACT_ATOMS: atom_id res chain seq x y z
N MET A 1 18.16 10.05 -35.70
CA MET A 1 18.69 9.20 -34.61
C MET A 1 18.32 9.90 -33.32
N SER A 2 17.08 9.71 -32.87
CA SER A 2 16.58 10.36 -31.67
C SER A 2 17.37 9.80 -30.51
N SER A 3 18.18 10.65 -29.87
CA SER A 3 18.77 10.31 -28.59
C SER A 3 17.64 9.81 -27.70
N PHE A 4 17.81 8.61 -27.13
CA PHE A 4 17.15 8.29 -25.88
C PHE A 4 17.57 9.43 -24.96
N ILE A 5 16.71 10.43 -24.77
CA ILE A 5 16.92 11.47 -23.78
C ILE A 5 17.28 10.68 -22.53
N GLY A 6 18.49 10.92 -22.03
CA GLY A 6 18.94 10.40 -20.74
C GLY A 6 17.95 10.96 -19.76
N THR A 7 16.89 10.21 -19.54
CA THR A 7 15.83 10.49 -18.60
C THR A 7 16.55 10.74 -17.28
N ASP A 8 16.20 11.85 -16.64
CA ASP A 8 16.66 12.23 -15.30
C ASP A 8 16.11 11.24 -14.26
N TRP A 9 16.46 9.95 -14.39
CA TRP A 9 16.03 8.83 -13.55
C TRP A 9 16.44 8.99 -12.08
N THR A 10 17.17 10.04 -11.72
CA THR A 10 17.78 10.23 -10.41
C THR A 10 17.04 11.23 -9.51
N LEU A 11 15.99 11.91 -10.00
CA LEU A 11 15.14 12.79 -9.17
C LEU A 11 13.67 12.30 -9.14
N SER A 12 13.50 11.00 -8.89
CA SER A 12 12.19 10.34 -8.92
C SER A 12 11.21 10.87 -7.86
N LEU A 13 11.69 11.34 -6.71
CA LEU A 13 10.86 11.91 -5.64
C LEU A 13 10.22 13.26 -6.01
N LEU A 14 10.91 14.09 -6.81
CA LEU A 14 10.35 15.37 -7.27
C LEU A 14 9.11 15.16 -8.14
N HIS A 15 9.06 14.04 -8.84
CA HIS A 15 7.98 13.61 -9.71
C HIS A 15 7.03 12.61 -9.03
N SER A 16 7.06 12.50 -7.70
CA SER A 16 6.07 11.69 -6.98
C SER A 16 4.65 12.20 -7.27
N GLY A 17 3.73 11.29 -7.57
CA GLY A 17 2.37 11.61 -8.00
C GLY A 17 2.22 11.93 -9.50
N SER A 18 3.31 11.94 -10.28
CA SER A 18 3.22 12.08 -11.74
C SER A 18 2.68 10.80 -12.36
N TYR A 19 1.61 10.92 -13.14
CA TYR A 19 0.87 9.78 -13.70
C TYR A 19 1.72 8.80 -14.52
N LEU A 20 2.78 9.28 -15.19
CA LEU A 20 3.66 8.45 -16.04
C LEU A 20 4.98 8.08 -15.35
N ASN A 21 5.16 8.41 -14.07
CA ASN A 21 6.37 8.06 -13.34
C ASN A 21 6.36 6.56 -12.99
N ILE A 22 7.26 5.80 -13.61
CA ILE A 22 7.34 4.35 -13.45
C ILE A 22 7.68 3.97 -12.00
N ASP A 23 8.58 4.70 -11.35
CA ASP A 23 8.97 4.42 -9.97
C ASP A 23 7.78 4.60 -9.02
N ASP A 24 6.92 5.58 -9.29
CA ASP A 24 5.72 5.85 -8.50
C ASP A 24 4.64 4.79 -8.73
N ILE A 25 4.45 4.35 -9.97
CA ILE A 25 3.54 3.24 -10.31
C ILE A 25 4.00 1.96 -9.61
N LEU A 26 5.30 1.66 -9.64
CA LEU A 26 5.85 0.48 -8.99
C LEU A 26 5.80 0.57 -7.47
N ALA A 27 6.12 1.73 -6.89
CA ALA A 27 6.07 1.95 -5.45
C ALA A 27 4.63 1.81 -4.92
N SER A 28 3.67 2.47 -5.56
CA SER A 28 2.26 2.47 -5.12
C SER A 28 1.55 1.14 -5.34
N ASN A 29 2.13 0.21 -6.10
CA ASN A 29 1.62 -1.16 -6.27
C ASN A 29 1.91 -2.08 -5.07
N GLU A 30 2.73 -1.64 -4.10
CA GLU A 30 2.93 -2.34 -2.83
C GLU A 30 1.59 -2.63 -2.15
N ARG A 31 1.44 -3.82 -1.54
CA ARG A 31 0.18 -4.22 -0.89
C ARG A 31 0.11 -3.80 0.57
N THR A 32 -1.09 -3.36 0.97
CA THR A 32 -1.42 -3.02 2.36
C THR A 32 -2.68 -3.72 2.83
N SER A 33 -2.67 -4.07 4.11
CA SER A 33 -3.88 -4.51 4.81
C SER A 33 -4.86 -3.35 4.89
N CYS A 34 -6.11 -3.62 4.53
CA CYS A 34 -7.20 -2.67 4.61
C CYS A 34 -8.39 -3.33 5.28
N ARG A 35 -9.09 -2.59 6.15
CA ARG A 35 -10.32 -3.05 6.79
C ARG A 35 -11.54 -2.40 6.12
N ILE A 36 -12.41 -3.22 5.57
CA ILE A 36 -13.63 -2.74 4.90
C ILE A 36 -14.59 -2.15 5.94
N ARG A 37 -15.19 -0.99 5.67
CA ARG A 37 -16.19 -0.36 6.54
C ARG A 37 -17.62 -0.56 6.06
N VAL A 38 -17.82 -0.59 4.75
CA VAL A 38 -19.13 -0.73 4.10
C VAL A 38 -19.10 -2.01 3.27
N PRO A 39 -20.17 -2.84 3.27
CA PRO A 39 -20.18 -4.06 2.46
C PRO A 39 -19.98 -3.72 0.97
N LEU A 40 -19.16 -4.52 0.29
CA LEU A 40 -18.84 -4.31 -1.13
C LEU A 40 -19.61 -5.31 -1.98
N PRO A 41 -20.57 -4.88 -2.80
CA PRO A 41 -21.40 -5.79 -3.55
C PRO A 41 -20.62 -6.49 -4.68
N SER A 42 -20.84 -7.79 -4.87
CA SER A 42 -20.28 -8.60 -5.96
C SER A 42 -18.74 -8.63 -6.09
N LEU A 43 -18.00 -8.22 -5.06
CA LEU A 43 -16.53 -8.21 -5.06
C LEU A 43 -15.88 -9.37 -4.29
N ALA A 44 -16.67 -10.22 -3.62
CA ALA A 44 -16.14 -11.37 -2.88
C ALA A 44 -15.33 -12.35 -3.74
N PRO A 45 -15.72 -12.69 -4.98
CA PRO A 45 -14.93 -13.63 -5.79
C PRO A 45 -13.52 -13.14 -6.11
N LEU A 46 -13.32 -11.81 -6.16
CA LEU A 46 -12.01 -11.20 -6.46
C LEU A 46 -11.17 -10.98 -5.20
N LEU A 47 -11.81 -10.57 -4.09
CA LEU A 47 -11.11 -10.10 -2.90
C LEU A 47 -10.97 -11.16 -1.81
N LEU A 48 -11.89 -12.13 -1.76
CA LEU A 48 -11.99 -13.18 -0.73
C LEU A 48 -11.75 -14.57 -1.34
N SER A 49 -10.91 -14.66 -2.37
CA SER A 49 -10.67 -15.88 -3.17
C SER A 49 -10.14 -17.10 -2.39
N ASP A 50 -10.00 -17.01 -1.06
CA ASP A 50 -9.83 -18.11 -0.11
C ASP A 50 -10.93 -19.19 -0.20
N ILE A 51 -11.98 -19.00 -1.00
CA ILE A 51 -13.04 -19.99 -1.28
C ILE A 51 -12.98 -20.43 -2.75
N LYS A 52 -11.82 -20.89 -3.22
CA LYS A 52 -11.71 -21.57 -4.53
C LYS A 52 -11.69 -23.10 -4.44
N ASP A 53 -12.27 -23.68 -3.38
CA ASP A 53 -12.42 -25.15 -3.27
C ASP A 53 -13.88 -25.63 -3.26
N LYS A 54 -14.89 -24.75 -3.35
CA LYS A 54 -16.32 -25.17 -3.31
C LYS A 54 -17.19 -24.78 -4.50
N ALA A 55 -16.64 -24.16 -5.55
CA ALA A 55 -17.43 -23.77 -6.73
C ALA A 55 -17.17 -24.63 -7.97
N PHE A 56 -16.23 -25.59 -7.93
CA PHE A 56 -15.98 -26.55 -9.02
C PHE A 56 -16.16 -28.02 -8.60
N SER A 57 -16.80 -28.27 -7.45
CA SER A 57 -17.34 -29.59 -7.15
C SER A 57 -18.83 -29.58 -7.42
N GLY A 58 -19.26 -30.53 -8.24
CA GLY A 58 -20.60 -30.64 -8.81
C GLY A 58 -21.75 -30.58 -7.81
N GLY A 59 -22.92 -30.32 -8.39
CA GLY A 59 -24.15 -29.93 -7.73
C GLY A 59 -24.50 -30.68 -6.45
N THR A 60 -24.94 -29.93 -5.45
CA THR A 60 -26.05 -30.33 -4.59
C THR A 60 -26.71 -29.07 -4.02
N ASN A 61 -27.91 -28.81 -4.51
CA ASN A 61 -29.08 -28.24 -3.85
C ASN A 61 -28.92 -27.93 -2.34
N ASP A 62 -28.65 -26.67 -2.00
CA ASP A 62 -29.26 -26.02 -0.82
C ASP A 62 -29.23 -24.50 -1.03
N GLY A 63 -30.32 -23.81 -0.71
CA GLY A 63 -30.68 -22.45 -1.16
C GLY A 63 -29.86 -21.29 -0.61
N CYS A 64 -28.62 -21.51 -0.16
CA CYS A 64 -27.73 -20.46 0.33
C CYS A 64 -26.75 -20.08 -0.78
N ARG A 65 -27.13 -19.13 -1.64
CA ARG A 65 -26.14 -18.45 -2.50
C ARG A 65 -25.08 -17.89 -1.57
N ALA A 66 -23.85 -18.37 -1.66
CA ALA A 66 -22.73 -17.69 -1.01
C ALA A 66 -22.84 -16.22 -1.40
N SER A 67 -22.94 -15.34 -0.41
CA SER A 67 -23.11 -13.92 -0.69
C SER A 67 -21.91 -13.46 -1.51
N ASP A 68 -22.15 -13.00 -2.74
CA ASP A 68 -21.11 -12.45 -3.63
C ASP A 68 -20.51 -11.13 -3.09
N ASP A 69 -21.07 -10.64 -1.98
CA ASP A 69 -20.72 -9.40 -1.32
C ASP A 69 -19.61 -9.63 -0.29
N VAL A 70 -18.69 -8.66 -0.21
CA VAL A 70 -17.70 -8.64 0.86
C VAL A 70 -18.30 -8.02 2.12
N PRO A 71 -18.34 -8.73 3.25
CA PRO A 71 -18.91 -8.19 4.48
C PRO A 71 -18.06 -7.05 5.04
N ALA A 72 -18.73 -6.08 5.67
CA ALA A 72 -18.05 -5.04 6.45
C ALA A 72 -17.22 -5.65 7.59
N GLY A 73 -16.12 -4.98 7.93
CA GLY A 73 -15.19 -5.40 8.98
C GLY A 73 -14.14 -6.41 8.54
N LYS A 74 -14.30 -7.04 7.36
CA LYS A 74 -13.31 -7.98 6.80
C LYS A 74 -12.00 -7.25 6.46
N ARG A 75 -10.88 -7.93 6.70
CA ARG A 75 -9.55 -7.49 6.27
C ARG A 75 -9.21 -8.10 4.92
N ILE A 76 -8.72 -7.27 4.02
CA ILE A 76 -8.27 -7.63 2.67
C ILE A 76 -6.94 -6.94 2.39
N GLU A 77 -6.16 -7.48 1.45
CA GLU A 77 -4.93 -6.84 0.98
C GLU A 77 -5.19 -6.16 -0.37
N LEU A 78 -4.87 -4.87 -0.45
CA LEU A 78 -5.02 -4.08 -1.67
C LEU A 78 -3.73 -3.33 -1.98
N PRO A 79 -3.44 -3.03 -3.25
CA PRO A 79 -2.39 -2.08 -3.60
C PRO A 79 -2.63 -0.70 -2.97
N VAL A 80 -1.57 -0.01 -2.57
CA VAL A 80 -1.65 1.30 -1.91
C VAL A 80 -2.41 2.33 -2.73
N TRP A 81 -2.17 2.42 -4.04
CA TRP A 81 -2.88 3.39 -4.89
C TRP A 81 -4.41 3.22 -4.82
N LEU A 82 -4.90 1.97 -4.81
CA LEU A 82 -6.32 1.66 -4.76
C LEU A 82 -6.88 1.89 -3.35
N ALA A 83 -6.13 1.48 -2.34
CA ALA A 83 -6.48 1.71 -0.95
C ALA A 83 -6.65 3.21 -0.67
N ILE A 84 -5.73 4.05 -1.14
CA ILE A 84 -5.82 5.51 -1.03
C ILE A 84 -7.03 6.03 -1.80
N ALA A 85 -7.23 5.63 -3.06
CA ALA A 85 -8.34 6.13 -3.87
C ALA A 85 -9.72 5.84 -3.25
N VAL A 86 -9.89 4.68 -2.59
CA VAL A 86 -11.17 4.24 -2.02
C VAL A 86 -11.32 4.60 -0.54
N GLY A 87 -10.20 4.66 0.19
CA GLY A 87 -10.15 4.96 1.62
C GLY A 87 -10.02 6.45 1.94
N SER A 88 -9.41 7.23 1.04
CA SER A 88 -9.26 8.68 1.19
C SER A 88 -10.56 9.40 0.83
N GLY A 89 -10.90 10.46 1.56
CA GLY A 89 -12.09 11.27 1.35
C GLY A 89 -13.26 10.97 2.29
N ARG A 90 -14.43 11.55 2.00
CA ARG A 90 -15.59 11.61 2.94
C ARG A 90 -16.30 10.28 3.16
N ARG A 91 -16.22 9.35 2.20
CA ARG A 91 -16.97 8.08 2.23
C ARG A 91 -16.26 6.98 3.00
N GLN A 92 -14.92 7.07 3.17
CA GLN A 92 -14.08 6.13 3.92
C GLN A 92 -14.53 4.66 3.81
N ILE A 93 -14.66 4.16 2.58
CA ILE A 93 -15.21 2.82 2.30
C ILE A 93 -14.34 1.73 2.95
N LEU A 94 -13.04 2.00 3.07
CA LEU A 94 -12.07 1.17 3.75
C LEU A 94 -11.19 2.01 4.69
N ASN A 95 -10.68 1.35 5.72
CA ASN A 95 -9.64 1.88 6.60
C ASN A 95 -8.30 1.29 6.16
N ILE A 96 -7.37 2.16 5.78
CA ILE A 96 -6.04 1.75 5.29
C ILE A 96 -5.15 1.49 6.51
N ASP A 97 -4.57 0.29 6.63
CA ASP A 97 -3.47 0.06 7.56
C ASP A 97 -2.14 0.41 6.90
N LEU A 98 -1.15 0.74 7.72
CA LEU A 98 0.19 1.05 7.25
C LEU A 98 0.87 -0.17 6.59
N PRO A 99 1.62 0.05 5.49
CA PRO A 99 2.51 -0.96 4.93
C PRO A 99 3.49 -1.48 5.99
N PRO A 100 3.92 -2.75 5.89
CA PRO A 100 4.74 -3.40 6.92
C PRO A 100 5.97 -2.60 7.36
N ILE A 101 6.65 -1.94 6.42
CA ILE A 101 7.88 -1.17 6.67
C ILE A 101 7.66 0.10 7.51
N TYR A 102 6.43 0.60 7.63
CA TYR A 102 6.08 1.76 8.45
C TYR A 102 5.27 1.40 9.69
N ARG A 103 5.13 0.11 10.01
CA ARG A 103 4.50 -0.32 11.25
C ARG A 103 5.44 -0.08 12.42
N ASP A 104 4.84 -0.03 13.61
CA ASP A 104 5.51 0.34 14.86
C ASP A 104 6.80 -0.47 15.10
N ALA A 105 6.81 -1.77 14.76
CA ALA A 105 7.98 -2.62 14.87
C ALA A 105 9.19 -2.16 14.04
N PHE A 106 8.98 -1.61 12.84
CA PHE A 106 10.07 -1.07 12.03
C PHE A 106 10.42 0.35 12.46
N THR A 107 9.46 1.16 12.90
CA THR A 107 9.75 2.52 13.37
C THR A 107 10.62 2.51 14.62
N GLU A 108 10.40 1.58 15.55
CA GLU A 108 11.27 1.40 16.73
C GLU A 108 12.72 1.06 16.34
N VAL A 109 12.90 0.22 15.30
CA VAL A 109 14.24 -0.10 14.78
C VAL A 109 14.89 1.13 14.15
N PHE A 110 14.16 1.91 13.35
CA PHE A 110 14.67 3.14 12.76
C PHE A 110 14.99 4.22 13.80
N GLU A 111 14.28 4.26 14.93
CA GLU A 111 14.56 5.16 16.04
C GLU A 111 15.81 4.74 16.83
N ALA A 112 16.08 3.45 16.95
CA ALA A 112 17.26 2.93 17.63
C ALA A 112 18.53 3.12 16.79
N ASP A 113 18.55 2.59 15.56
CA ASP A 113 19.65 2.78 14.61
C ASP A 113 19.13 2.58 13.17
N PRO A 114 19.02 3.64 12.36
CA PRO A 114 18.54 3.53 10.99
C PRO A 114 19.53 2.82 10.05
N CYS A 115 20.83 2.74 10.38
CA CYS A 115 21.86 2.16 9.52
C CYS A 115 21.84 0.61 9.51
N VAL A 116 21.20 -0.03 10.48
CA VAL A 116 21.11 -1.51 10.53
C VAL A 116 20.09 -2.09 9.55
N VAL A 117 19.20 -1.26 9.01
CA VAL A 117 18.16 -1.68 8.07
C VAL A 117 18.63 -1.49 6.63
N ASP A 118 18.79 -2.60 5.92
CA ASP A 118 18.97 -2.54 4.46
C ASP A 118 17.64 -2.15 3.79
N LEU A 119 17.46 -0.84 3.58
CA LEU A 119 16.29 -0.27 2.91
C LEU A 119 16.12 -0.83 1.50
N LYS A 120 17.19 -1.07 0.74
CA LYS A 120 17.08 -1.58 -0.64
C LYS A 120 16.47 -2.98 -0.65
N ARG A 121 16.81 -3.82 0.33
CA ARG A 121 16.28 -5.18 0.45
C ARG A 121 14.91 -5.24 1.10
N LYS A 122 14.64 -4.38 2.09
CA LYS A 122 13.38 -4.39 2.86
C LYS A 122 12.26 -3.56 2.23
N GLY A 123 12.61 -2.54 1.44
CA GLY A 123 11.67 -1.67 0.74
C GLY A 123 12.40 -0.82 -0.29
N SER A 124 12.65 -1.39 -1.47
CA SER A 124 13.43 -0.74 -2.54
C SER A 124 12.95 0.66 -2.90
N MET A 125 11.65 0.94 -2.73
CA MET A 125 11.01 2.23 -2.99
C MET A 125 10.47 2.91 -1.71
N TYR A 126 11.17 2.76 -0.58
CA TYR A 126 10.77 3.29 0.73
C TYR A 126 10.35 4.76 0.72
N TYR A 127 11.12 5.66 0.10
CA TYR A 127 10.78 7.09 0.12
C TYR A 127 9.62 7.43 -0.84
N MET A 128 9.53 6.74 -1.99
CA MET A 128 8.45 6.95 -2.95
C MET A 128 7.09 6.48 -2.40
N LEU A 129 7.10 5.33 -1.73
CA LEU A 129 5.92 4.81 -1.06
C LEU A 129 5.46 5.74 0.08
N LEU A 130 6.40 6.36 0.80
CA LEU A 130 6.09 7.35 1.83
C LEU A 130 5.39 8.58 1.23
N CYS A 131 5.87 9.08 0.08
CA CYS A 131 5.21 10.18 -0.62
C CYS A 131 3.78 9.82 -1.04
N ASN A 132 3.53 8.60 -1.52
CA ASN A 132 2.18 8.12 -1.79
C ASN A 132 1.29 8.16 -0.54
N LEU A 133 1.79 7.69 0.61
CA LEU A 133 1.04 7.68 1.86
C LEU A 133 0.68 9.07 2.39
N LEU A 134 1.40 10.15 1.99
CA LEU A 134 1.02 11.52 2.34
C LEU A 134 -0.41 11.86 1.90
N THR A 135 -0.83 11.31 0.76
CA THR A 135 -2.17 11.54 0.19
C THR A 135 -3.29 10.75 0.90
N SER A 136 -2.93 9.78 1.76
CA SER A 136 -3.89 8.94 2.47
C SER A 136 -4.60 9.64 3.64
N GLY A 137 -4.02 10.73 4.17
CA GLY A 137 -4.55 11.42 5.35
C GLY A 137 -4.52 10.59 6.65
N HIS A 138 -3.77 9.48 6.69
CA HIS A 138 -3.71 8.60 7.86
C HIS A 138 -2.99 9.26 9.05
N ALA A 139 -3.53 9.11 10.27
CA ALA A 139 -3.10 9.87 11.45
C ALA A 139 -1.63 9.71 11.84
N LYS A 140 -1.03 8.53 11.59
CA LYS A 140 0.38 8.26 11.90
C LYS A 140 1.36 8.76 10.82
N VAL A 141 0.88 9.21 9.66
CA VAL A 141 1.76 9.62 8.55
C VAL A 141 2.73 10.74 8.93
N PRO A 142 2.34 11.79 9.69
CA PRO A 142 3.29 12.84 10.10
C PRO A 142 4.45 12.30 10.95
N GLN A 143 4.21 11.32 11.81
CA GLN A 143 5.26 10.69 12.62
C GLN A 143 6.23 9.90 11.73
N ILE A 144 5.69 9.14 10.77
CA ILE A 144 6.49 8.35 9.84
C ILE A 144 7.33 9.24 8.93
N VAL A 145 6.80 10.39 8.51
CA VAL A 145 7.56 11.39 7.76
C VAL A 145 8.74 11.90 8.58
N ALA A 146 8.53 12.20 9.87
CA ALA A 146 9.61 12.62 10.76
C ALA A 146 10.67 11.52 10.97
N THR A 147 10.27 10.25 11.06
CA THR A 147 11.22 9.13 11.12
C THR A 147 11.95 8.96 9.79
N GLY A 148 11.25 9.04 8.66
CA GLY A 148 11.84 8.93 7.32
C GLY A 148 12.86 10.03 7.03
N THR A 149 12.62 11.27 7.46
CA THR A 149 13.60 12.35 7.29
C THR A 149 14.84 12.14 8.16
N LYS A 150 14.70 11.63 9.39
CA LYS A 150 15.85 11.24 10.23
C LYS A 150 16.67 10.13 9.57
N VAL A 151 16.00 9.07 9.08
CA VAL A 151 16.66 7.95 8.38
C VAL A 151 17.45 8.46 7.18
N PHE A 152 16.87 9.38 6.39
CA PHE A 152 17.53 10.00 5.26
C PHE A 152 18.78 10.81 5.68
N GLN A 153 18.65 11.64 6.72
CA GLN A 153 19.77 12.44 7.23
C GLN A 153 20.93 11.57 7.72
N VAL A 154 20.65 10.55 8.52
CA VAL A 154 21.69 9.68 9.08
C VAL A 154 22.37 8.85 7.99
N SER A 155 21.62 8.35 7.01
CA SER A 155 22.17 7.52 5.93
C SER A 155 23.04 8.29 4.94
N TYR A 156 22.90 9.61 4.85
CA TYR A 156 23.63 10.46 3.88
C TYR A 156 24.78 11.27 4.52
N LEU A 157 24.80 11.41 5.85
CA LEU A 157 25.85 12.15 6.59
C LEU A 157 27.02 11.26 7.06
N ILE A 158 27.02 9.98 6.72
CA ILE A 158 28.10 9.02 6.98
C ILE A 158 28.79 8.70 5.65
#